data_AF-A0A971RHY6-F1
#
_entry.id   AF-A0A971RHY6-F1
#
_cell.length_a   1.000
_cell.length_b   1.000
_cell.length_c   1.000
_cell.angle_alpha   90.00
_cell.angle_beta   90.00
_cell.angle_gamma   90.00
#
_symmetry.space_group_name_H-M   'P 1'
#
loop_
_entity.id
_entity.type
_entity.pdbx_description
1 polymer ?
#
loop_
_entity_poly.entity_id
_entity_poly.type
_entity_poly.pdbx_seq_one_letter_code
_entity_poly.pdbx_strand_id
1 'polypeptide(L)'
;MVVHLFTIKSVGVSQALSGSIKEPIGLFQLISRSENPFANEIMALKLMQTLISKASEFKQPEKVEKDEIEVIDLARTKVKFSEGYSLPPRFSDFGSDLTIEGEVNFHKPLAEIAKHLKSQDPDTAKLQKIALCIRAVLAGTSDATGFGQVVSPKAGYRGLKSTQYKRQLGLYTTPDSLGGDTAEFSSWLTTLLAKLLRWPGIRVNDQGYSWPRVLTLEAVEQLITERLGLFKVNYCQLSGMPSLPERISPSWDKQKSSLTVAMVQSKLPYKDDFAQYGKFLDDPNYRTKHRRHIARVASLVMRHIEAQHIEKPNNGEREQDIDLIVWPELAVHKDDMDILIQLSRKTHAIIFAGLGFIQQDGIKGPNNCAVWIVPRKHNGNQNEIKRYQGKHHMMADEKKASIEPWRPYQFMLELVHPKYQNEKGFVITGAICFDATDIKLSADLSNKSNCLLIPALNRDVNTFDSMVEALHYHIYQPVVLVNTGEFG
;
A
#
# COMPACT_ATOMS: atom_id res chain seq x y z
N MET A 1 -18.32 -39.80 28.24
CA MET A 1 -18.23 -38.38 27.84
C MET A 1 -17.85 -38.36 26.36
N VAL A 2 -18.85 -38.17 25.50
CA VAL A 2 -18.70 -38.27 24.03
C VAL A 2 -18.44 -36.87 23.50
N VAL A 3 -17.22 -36.64 23.01
CA VAL A 3 -16.81 -35.36 22.41
C VAL A 3 -17.08 -35.43 20.92
N HIS A 4 -18.07 -34.67 20.46
CA HIS A 4 -18.30 -34.46 19.03
C HIS A 4 -17.25 -33.50 18.46
N LEU A 5 -16.38 -34.02 17.61
CA LEU A 5 -15.53 -33.23 16.72
C LEU A 5 -16.29 -32.98 15.43
N PHE A 6 -16.61 -31.72 15.13
CA PHE A 6 -17.14 -31.31 13.83
C PHE A 6 -16.00 -30.88 12.92
N THR A 7 -15.94 -31.49 11.74
CA THR A 7 -15.05 -31.09 10.63
C THR A 7 -15.77 -30.06 9.77
N ILE A 8 -15.29 -28.82 9.74
CA ILE A 8 -15.77 -27.81 8.80
C ILE A 8 -15.10 -28.06 7.45
N LYS A 9 -15.89 -28.54 6.47
CA LYS A 9 -15.48 -28.59 5.06
C LYS A 9 -15.50 -27.17 4.49
N SER A 10 -14.34 -26.67 4.06
CA SER A 10 -14.26 -25.43 3.28
C SER A 10 -14.82 -25.67 1.88
N VAL A 11 -15.99 -25.11 1.58
CA VAL A 11 -16.47 -24.98 0.21
C VAL A 11 -15.67 -23.86 -0.44
N GLY A 12 -14.91 -24.19 -1.49
CA GLY A 12 -14.16 -23.22 -2.26
C GLY A 12 -15.06 -22.38 -3.16
N VAL A 13 -14.94 -21.07 -3.04
CA VAL A 13 -14.95 -20.05 -4.11
C VAL A 13 -14.21 -18.85 -3.53
N SER A 14 -13.25 -18.24 -4.24
CA SER A 14 -12.74 -16.90 -3.89
C SER A 14 -13.81 -15.86 -4.20
N GLN A 15 -14.85 -15.80 -3.36
CA GLN A 15 -15.85 -14.74 -3.35
C GLN A 15 -15.37 -13.66 -2.39
N ALA A 16 -15.50 -12.39 -2.79
CA ALA A 16 -15.41 -11.26 -1.88
C ALA A 16 -16.24 -11.57 -0.63
N LEU A 17 -15.57 -11.68 0.51
CA LEU A 17 -16.21 -11.97 1.79
C LEU A 17 -17.10 -10.77 2.13
N SER A 18 -18.41 -10.92 1.93
CA SER A 18 -19.38 -9.95 2.40
C SER A 18 -19.68 -10.27 3.85
N GLY A 19 -19.19 -9.45 4.77
CA GLY A 19 -19.62 -9.52 6.16
C GLY A 19 -21.08 -9.08 6.23
N SER A 20 -22.02 -10.01 6.40
CA SER A 20 -23.44 -9.70 6.65
C SER A 20 -23.66 -9.21 8.08
N ILE A 21 -22.85 -8.26 8.51
CA ILE A 21 -22.96 -7.62 9.82
C ILE A 21 -23.97 -6.48 9.69
N LYS A 22 -25.24 -6.80 9.94
CA LYS A 22 -26.33 -5.81 9.99
C LYS A 22 -26.56 -5.27 11.40
N GLU A 23 -26.08 -6.00 12.41
CA GLU A 23 -26.15 -5.58 13.80
C GLU A 23 -25.01 -4.61 14.14
N PRO A 24 -25.23 -3.66 15.06
CA PRO A 24 -24.18 -2.77 15.53
C PRO A 24 -23.07 -3.52 16.25
N ILE A 25 -21.82 -3.32 15.81
CA ILE A 25 -20.64 -3.97 16.39
C ILE A 25 -19.63 -2.93 16.86
N GLY A 26 -19.00 -3.17 18.00
CA GLY A 26 -17.93 -2.32 18.52
C GLY A 26 -16.72 -2.27 17.59
N LEU A 27 -16.13 -1.09 17.38
CA LEU A 27 -14.96 -0.91 16.50
C LEU A 27 -13.82 -1.89 16.85
N PHE A 28 -13.52 -2.08 18.14
CA PHE A 28 -12.47 -2.98 18.62
C PHE A 28 -12.70 -4.43 18.15
N GLN A 29 -13.95 -4.89 18.14
CA GLN A 29 -14.30 -6.23 17.69
C GLN A 29 -14.15 -6.39 16.18
N LEU A 30 -14.34 -5.33 15.38
CA LEU A 30 -14.13 -5.36 13.94
C LEU A 30 -12.64 -5.36 13.58
N ILE A 31 -11.85 -4.49 14.22
CA ILE A 31 -10.42 -4.34 13.91
C ILE A 31 -9.58 -5.53 14.39
N SER A 32 -10.06 -6.27 15.39
CA SER A 32 -9.37 -7.46 15.91
C SER A 32 -9.59 -8.71 15.03
N ARG A 33 -10.47 -8.63 14.03
CA ARG A 33 -10.68 -9.72 13.06
C ARG A 33 -9.55 -9.72 12.04
N SER A 34 -9.27 -10.90 11.48
CA SER A 34 -8.42 -11.03 10.29
C SER A 34 -8.95 -10.22 9.11
N GLU A 35 -10.27 -10.07 9.04
CA GLU A 35 -11.03 -9.30 8.05
C GLU A 35 -11.39 -7.91 8.57
N ASN A 36 -10.39 -7.09 8.90
CA ASN A 36 -10.63 -5.72 9.35
C ASN A 36 -11.19 -4.87 8.19
N PRO A 37 -12.47 -4.44 8.22
CA PRO A 37 -13.07 -3.66 7.13
C PRO A 37 -12.36 -2.33 6.91
N PHE A 38 -11.76 -1.77 7.96
CA PHE A 38 -11.14 -0.46 7.96
C PHE A 38 -9.64 -0.50 7.67
N ALA A 39 -9.07 -1.68 7.37
CA ALA A 39 -7.71 -1.78 6.87
C ALA A 39 -7.55 -1.13 5.48
N ASN A 40 -8.65 -0.93 4.75
CA ASN A 40 -8.71 -0.25 3.47
C ASN A 40 -8.99 1.25 3.61
N GLU A 41 -8.33 2.07 2.78
CA GLU A 41 -8.48 3.54 2.80
C GLU A 41 -9.94 4.00 2.62
N ILE A 42 -10.71 3.38 1.73
CA ILE A 42 -12.11 3.79 1.46
C ILE A 42 -12.94 3.68 2.74
N MET A 43 -12.87 2.53 3.41
CA MET A 43 -13.66 2.28 4.60
C MET A 43 -13.16 3.08 5.80
N ALA A 44 -11.85 3.28 5.93
CA ALA A 44 -11.27 4.15 6.95
C ALA A 44 -11.73 5.61 6.78
N LEU A 45 -11.78 6.11 5.54
CA LEU A 45 -12.26 7.46 5.22
C LEU A 45 -13.75 7.61 5.50
N LYS A 46 -14.56 6.60 5.19
CA LYS A 46 -15.98 6.60 5.56
C LYS A 46 -16.17 6.65 7.08
N LEU A 47 -15.40 5.86 7.84
CA LEU A 47 -15.43 5.95 9.29
C LEU A 47 -15.03 7.35 9.78
N MET A 48 -14.00 7.94 9.18
CA MET A 48 -13.56 9.30 9.49
C MET A 48 -14.66 10.33 9.20
N GLN A 49 -15.36 10.21 8.08
CA GLN A 49 -16.49 11.07 7.71
C GLN A 49 -17.65 10.95 8.70
N THR A 50 -18.02 9.73 9.10
CA THR A 50 -19.06 9.49 10.11
C THR A 50 -18.68 10.05 11.49
N LEU A 51 -17.39 10.00 11.86
CA LEU A 51 -16.92 10.59 13.10
C LEU A 51 -16.93 12.12 13.07
N ILE A 52 -16.63 12.74 11.92
CA ILE A 52 -16.70 14.20 11.74
C ILE A 52 -18.15 14.68 11.83
N SER A 53 -19.11 14.00 11.20
CA SER A 53 -20.52 14.39 11.28
C SER A 53 -21.07 14.33 12.72
N LYS A 54 -20.48 13.48 13.55
CA LYS A 54 -20.76 13.35 15.00
C LYS A 54 -19.90 14.25 15.89
N ALA A 55 -18.99 15.05 15.33
CA ALA A 55 -18.04 15.87 16.09
C ALA A 55 -18.71 16.99 16.90
N SER A 56 -19.96 17.36 16.59
CA SER A 56 -20.76 18.29 17.39
C SER A 56 -21.11 17.71 18.78
N GLU A 57 -21.23 16.39 18.90
CA GLU A 57 -21.52 15.67 20.16
C GLU A 57 -20.29 15.57 21.08
N PHE A 58 -19.10 15.90 20.58
CA PHE A 58 -17.87 15.81 21.35
C PHE A 58 -17.85 16.93 22.38
N LYS A 59 -17.68 16.57 23.67
CA LYS A 59 -17.62 17.53 24.78
C LYS A 59 -16.61 18.64 24.47
N GLN A 60 -17.03 19.89 24.67
CA GLN A 60 -16.18 21.07 24.53
C GLN A 60 -15.09 21.09 25.62
N PRO A 61 -13.86 21.54 25.29
CA PRO A 61 -12.75 21.60 26.23
C PRO A 61 -13.02 22.50 27.46
N GLU A 62 -13.96 23.44 27.39
CA GLU A 62 -14.26 24.38 28.47
C GLU A 62 -14.98 23.75 29.69
N LYS A 63 -15.60 22.58 29.53
CA LYS A 63 -16.27 21.84 30.63
C LYS A 63 -15.46 20.68 31.19
N VAL A 64 -14.25 20.47 30.69
CA VAL A 64 -13.35 19.40 31.13
C VAL A 64 -12.36 20.04 32.08
N GLU A 65 -12.32 19.58 33.33
CA GLU A 65 -11.24 19.94 34.26
C GLU A 65 -9.90 19.80 33.52
N LYS A 66 -9.00 20.78 33.73
CA LYS A 66 -7.82 21.12 32.91
C LYS A 66 -6.86 19.97 32.53
N ASP A 67 -7.10 18.73 32.91
CA ASP A 67 -6.21 17.59 32.73
C ASP A 67 -6.78 16.32 32.06
N GLU A 68 -8.08 16.23 31.75
CA GLU A 68 -8.67 14.96 31.27
C GLU A 68 -8.90 14.91 29.75
N ILE A 69 -7.86 14.66 28.95
CA ILE A 69 -8.10 14.29 27.55
C ILE A 69 -8.76 12.92 27.50
N GLU A 70 -9.96 12.86 26.92
CA GLU A 70 -10.59 11.59 26.56
C GLU A 70 -10.26 11.18 25.13
N VAL A 71 -10.10 9.88 24.90
CA VAL A 71 -9.94 9.26 23.57
C VAL A 71 -11.17 8.42 23.24
N ILE A 72 -11.45 8.24 21.94
CA ILE A 72 -12.59 7.43 21.49
C ILE A 72 -12.41 5.99 22.01
N ASP A 73 -13.42 5.48 22.71
CA ASP A 73 -13.48 4.11 23.18
C ASP A 73 -13.89 3.20 22.02
N LEU A 74 -12.92 2.48 21.46
CA LEU A 74 -13.13 1.55 20.35
C LEU A 74 -14.01 0.37 20.73
N ALA A 75 -14.05 -0.06 22.00
CA ALA A 75 -14.87 -1.19 22.42
C ALA A 75 -16.34 -0.82 22.53
N ARG A 76 -16.63 0.38 23.03
CA ARG A 76 -18.01 0.87 23.25
C ARG A 76 -18.61 1.60 22.06
N THR A 77 -17.79 2.24 21.22
CA THR A 77 -18.27 2.90 20.01
C THR A 77 -18.65 1.84 18.98
N LYS A 78 -19.95 1.73 18.72
CA LYS A 78 -20.52 0.74 17.80
C LYS A 78 -20.82 1.36 16.44
N VAL A 79 -20.47 0.63 15.40
CA VAL A 79 -20.77 1.00 14.02
C VAL A 79 -21.78 0.04 13.40
N LYS A 80 -22.61 0.57 12.51
CA LYS A 80 -23.60 -0.18 11.75
C LYS A 80 -23.40 0.11 10.26
N PHE A 81 -23.35 -0.97 9.48
CA PHE A 81 -23.35 -0.92 8.02
C PHE A 81 -24.79 -1.10 7.53
N SER A 82 -25.29 -0.19 6.70
CA SER A 82 -26.68 -0.27 6.19
C SER A 82 -26.91 -1.54 5.37
N GLU A 83 -25.96 -1.88 4.50
CA GLU A 83 -26.04 -3.00 3.55
C GLU A 83 -24.94 -4.07 3.77
N GLY A 84 -24.18 -3.94 4.86
CA GLY A 84 -22.98 -4.73 5.12
C GLY A 84 -21.71 -4.08 4.55
N TYR A 85 -20.61 -4.84 4.53
CA TYR A 85 -19.34 -4.43 3.91
C TYR A 85 -18.74 -5.59 3.12
N SER A 86 -17.80 -5.26 2.23
CA SER A 86 -17.04 -6.25 1.48
C SER A 86 -15.54 -6.02 1.57
N LEU A 87 -14.77 -7.10 1.45
CA LEU A 87 -13.32 -7.09 1.41
C LEU A 87 -12.83 -7.85 0.16
N PRO A 88 -12.19 -7.16 -0.81
CA PRO A 88 -12.00 -5.71 -0.89
C PRO A 88 -13.33 -4.95 -1.10
N PRO A 89 -13.39 -3.63 -0.84
CA PRO A 89 -14.61 -2.83 -1.01
C PRO A 89 -15.15 -2.88 -2.44
N ARG A 90 -16.47 -3.05 -2.57
CA ARG A 90 -17.21 -3.04 -3.84
C ARG A 90 -17.58 -1.62 -4.25
N PHE A 91 -17.88 -1.43 -5.53
CA PHE A 91 -18.38 -0.13 -6.02
C PHE A 91 -19.69 0.31 -5.32
N SER A 92 -20.55 -0.64 -4.95
CA SER A 92 -21.76 -0.37 -4.15
C SER A 92 -21.45 0.26 -2.81
N ASP A 93 -20.30 -0.07 -2.21
CA ASP A 93 -19.94 0.36 -0.86
C ASP A 93 -19.68 1.87 -0.80
N PHE A 94 -19.49 2.57 -1.92
CA PHE A 94 -19.47 4.05 -1.92
C PHE A 94 -20.84 4.67 -1.64
N GLY A 95 -21.94 3.97 -1.95
CA GLY A 95 -23.30 4.42 -1.69
C GLY A 95 -23.90 3.92 -0.38
N SER A 96 -23.35 2.84 0.20
CA SER A 96 -23.85 2.29 1.46
C SER A 96 -23.42 3.16 2.65
N ASP A 97 -24.33 3.55 3.52
CA ASP A 97 -24.01 4.35 4.69
C ASP A 97 -23.30 3.55 5.79
N LEU A 98 -22.34 4.21 6.45
CA LEU A 98 -21.74 3.77 7.71
C LEU A 98 -22.20 4.74 8.81
N THR A 99 -22.90 4.22 9.81
CA THR A 99 -23.41 5.03 10.92
C THR A 99 -22.85 4.55 12.25
N ILE A 100 -22.76 5.47 13.22
CA ILE A 100 -22.47 5.15 14.62
C ILE A 100 -23.79 5.01 15.34
N GLU A 101 -23.98 3.90 16.05
CA GLU A 101 -25.19 3.69 16.85
C GLU A 101 -25.11 4.54 18.13
N GLY A 102 -26.06 5.45 18.29
CA GLY A 102 -26.13 6.35 19.45
C GLY A 102 -25.06 7.44 19.42
N GLU A 103 -24.34 7.59 20.54
CA GLU A 103 -23.28 8.58 20.75
C GLU A 103 -21.89 7.95 20.64
N VAL A 104 -20.91 8.78 20.26
CA VAL A 104 -19.49 8.37 20.32
C VAL A 104 -19.06 8.23 21.77
N ASN A 105 -18.56 7.05 22.13
CA ASN A 105 -18.14 6.77 23.49
C ASN A 105 -16.68 7.15 23.71
N PHE A 106 -16.37 7.64 24.90
CA PHE A 106 -15.04 8.13 25.26
C PHE A 106 -14.55 7.46 26.55
N HIS A 107 -13.24 7.28 26.67
CA HIS A 107 -12.61 6.81 27.89
C HIS A 107 -11.34 7.61 28.19
N LYS A 108 -10.91 7.56 29.46
CA LYS A 108 -9.63 8.13 29.87
C LYS A 108 -8.50 7.23 29.36
N PRO A 109 -7.48 7.78 28.71
CA PRO A 109 -6.33 7.01 28.26
C PRO A 109 -5.61 6.39 29.46
N LEU A 110 -5.13 5.15 29.30
CA LEU A 110 -4.40 4.44 30.35
C LEU A 110 -3.04 5.09 30.66
N ALA A 111 -2.43 5.73 29.66
CA ALA A 111 -1.18 6.46 29.79
C ALA A 111 -1.44 7.96 29.66
N GLU A 112 -0.59 8.77 30.28
CA GLU A 112 -0.61 10.22 30.12
C GLU A 112 -0.52 10.59 28.63
N ILE A 113 -1.40 11.51 28.19
CA ILE A 113 -1.32 12.05 26.84
C ILE A 113 -0.41 13.27 26.83
N ALA A 114 0.50 13.29 25.86
CA ALA A 114 1.46 14.34 25.62
C ALA A 114 0.75 15.69 25.35
N LYS A 115 1.33 16.77 25.89
CA LYS A 115 0.72 18.11 25.89
C LYS A 115 0.33 18.64 24.51
N HIS A 116 1.01 18.25 23.44
CA HIS A 116 0.67 18.69 22.08
C HIS A 116 -0.67 18.15 21.55
N LEU A 117 -1.21 17.08 22.14
CA LEU A 117 -2.54 16.55 21.84
C LEU A 117 -3.61 17.17 22.76
N LYS A 118 -3.24 18.15 23.60
CA LYS A 118 -4.12 19.01 24.41
C LYS A 118 -4.35 20.34 23.67
N SER A 119 -4.95 20.31 22.48
CA SER A 119 -5.26 21.56 21.77
C SER A 119 -6.36 22.35 22.48
N GLN A 120 -6.19 23.67 22.60
CA GLN A 120 -7.25 24.58 23.07
C GLN A 120 -8.25 24.91 21.96
N ASP A 121 -7.82 24.82 20.70
CA ASP A 121 -8.70 24.98 19.55
C ASP A 121 -9.68 23.79 19.45
N PRO A 122 -11.00 24.02 19.53
CA PRO A 122 -12.01 22.95 19.57
C PRO A 122 -11.97 22.02 18.36
N ASP A 123 -11.79 22.57 17.15
CA ASP A 123 -11.74 21.80 15.91
C ASP A 123 -10.52 20.88 15.90
N THR A 124 -9.35 21.43 16.19
CA THR A 124 -8.10 20.67 16.27
C THR A 124 -8.20 19.57 17.33
N ALA A 125 -8.77 19.85 18.50
CA ALA A 125 -8.93 18.85 19.57
C ALA A 125 -9.83 17.69 19.13
N LYS A 126 -10.93 17.97 18.45
CA LYS A 126 -11.84 16.94 17.90
C LYS A 126 -11.15 16.12 16.81
N LEU A 127 -10.48 16.79 15.86
CA LEU A 127 -9.74 16.15 14.78
C LEU A 127 -8.60 15.26 15.28
N GLN A 128 -7.88 15.66 16.33
CA GLN A 128 -6.85 14.84 16.96
C GLN A 128 -7.42 13.54 17.55
N LYS A 129 -8.58 13.59 18.22
CA LYS A 129 -9.28 12.39 18.73
C LYS A 129 -9.69 11.45 17.59
N ILE A 130 -10.24 12.01 16.51
CA ILE A 130 -10.60 11.24 15.30
C ILE A 130 -9.36 10.62 14.67
N ALA A 131 -8.28 11.38 14.51
CA ALA A 131 -7.04 10.88 13.91
C ALA A 131 -6.38 9.76 14.73
N LEU A 132 -6.41 9.83 16.07
CA LEU A 132 -5.96 8.74 16.94
C LEU A 132 -6.81 7.48 16.75
N CYS A 133 -8.14 7.63 16.65
CA CYS A 133 -9.05 6.52 16.37
C CYS A 133 -8.76 5.88 15.01
N ILE A 134 -8.65 6.67 13.94
CA ILE A 134 -8.35 6.15 12.59
C ILE A 134 -6.99 5.46 12.57
N ARG A 135 -5.97 6.02 13.23
CA ARG A 135 -4.65 5.40 13.31
C ARG A 135 -4.69 4.04 14.03
N ALA A 136 -5.43 3.94 15.13
CA ALA A 136 -5.61 2.68 15.86
C ALA A 136 -6.30 1.62 14.99
N VAL A 137 -7.35 2.04 14.28
CA VAL A 137 -8.14 1.20 13.40
C VAL A 137 -7.33 0.68 12.19
N LEU A 138 -6.51 1.54 11.57
CA LEU A 138 -5.59 1.14 10.49
C LEU A 138 -4.49 0.19 10.98
N ALA A 139 -4.01 0.38 12.21
CA ALA A 139 -3.03 -0.52 12.82
C ALA A 139 -3.64 -1.87 13.26
N GLY A 140 -4.97 -1.99 13.32
CA GLY A 140 -5.63 -3.18 13.85
C GLY A 140 -5.44 -3.37 15.36
N THR A 141 -5.15 -2.30 16.11
CA THR A 141 -4.86 -2.38 17.55
C THR A 141 -5.60 -1.30 18.33
N SER A 142 -5.82 -1.51 19.63
CA SER A 142 -6.34 -0.43 20.51
C SER A 142 -5.30 0.64 20.84
N ASP A 143 -4.00 0.38 20.66
CA ASP A 143 -2.95 1.37 20.87
C ASP A 143 -2.80 2.26 19.63
N ALA A 144 -3.42 3.43 19.68
CA ALA A 144 -3.31 4.47 18.65
C ALA A 144 -1.87 4.95 18.40
N THR A 145 -0.92 4.70 19.29
CA THR A 145 0.49 5.11 19.14
C THR A 145 1.39 3.98 18.61
N GLY A 146 0.86 2.76 18.55
CA GLY A 146 1.60 1.54 18.22
C GLY A 146 1.88 1.38 16.73
N PHE A 147 2.51 0.27 16.38
CA PHE A 147 2.68 -0.18 14.99
C PHE A 147 1.76 -1.36 14.76
N GLY A 148 1.21 -1.53 13.56
CA GLY A 148 0.27 -2.63 13.30
C GLY A 148 0.95 -3.96 13.02
N GLN A 149 2.21 -3.96 12.55
CA GLN A 149 2.99 -5.18 12.45
C GLN A 149 3.87 -5.42 13.69
N VAL A 150 3.70 -6.59 14.28
CA VAL A 150 4.66 -7.14 15.25
C VAL A 150 5.84 -7.65 14.45
N VAL A 151 6.93 -6.88 14.38
CA VAL A 151 8.17 -7.35 13.74
C VAL A 151 8.58 -8.67 14.38
N SER A 152 8.58 -9.74 13.59
CA SER A 152 9.05 -11.05 14.03
C SER A 152 10.46 -10.91 14.61
N PRO A 153 10.66 -11.31 15.86
CA PRO A 153 11.91 -11.01 16.54
C PRO A 153 13.07 -11.77 15.90
N LYS A 154 14.02 -11.04 15.33
CA LYS A 154 15.33 -11.60 14.95
C LYS A 154 16.12 -11.97 16.21
N ALA A 155 16.94 -13.01 16.14
CA ALA A 155 17.83 -13.40 17.23
C ALA A 155 18.84 -12.26 17.51
N GLY A 156 18.92 -11.79 18.75
CA GLY A 156 19.84 -10.70 19.15
C GLY A 156 19.34 -9.84 20.32
N TYR A 157 20.12 -8.84 20.70
CA TYR A 157 19.78 -7.89 21.77
C TYR A 157 18.48 -7.14 21.43
N ARG A 158 17.49 -7.29 22.31
CA ARG A 158 16.26 -6.49 22.27
C ARG A 158 16.49 -5.26 23.12
N GLY A 159 16.68 -4.10 22.49
CA GLY A 159 16.60 -2.83 23.18
C GLY A 159 15.25 -2.66 23.90
N LEU A 160 15.20 -1.76 24.88
CA LEU A 160 13.95 -1.40 25.55
C LEU A 160 12.92 -0.91 24.52
N LYS A 161 11.75 -1.56 24.47
CA LYS A 161 10.64 -1.11 23.62
C LYS A 161 10.25 0.31 24.06
N SER A 162 9.98 1.20 23.10
CA SER A 162 9.49 2.55 23.41
C SER A 162 8.20 2.45 24.22
N THR A 163 8.04 3.32 25.22
CA THR A 163 6.78 3.40 25.95
C THR A 163 5.74 4.13 25.11
N GLN A 164 4.45 3.91 25.41
CA GLN A 164 3.35 4.60 24.73
C GLN A 164 3.54 6.13 24.76
N TYR A 165 3.89 6.67 25.93
CA TYR A 165 4.19 8.09 26.11
C TYR A 165 5.30 8.61 25.18
N LYS A 166 6.43 7.89 25.08
CA LYS A 166 7.55 8.28 24.21
C LYS A 166 7.15 8.30 22.73
N ARG A 167 6.30 7.35 22.29
CA ARG A 167 5.82 7.30 20.90
C ARG A 167 4.97 8.48 20.51
N GLN A 168 4.22 9.08 21.45
CA GLN A 168 3.38 10.25 21.17
C GLN A 168 4.21 11.46 20.71
N LEU A 169 5.46 11.60 21.14
CA LEU A 169 6.33 12.72 20.76
C LEU A 169 6.83 12.63 19.30
N GLY A 170 6.79 11.43 18.71
CA GLY A 170 7.35 11.14 17.40
C GLY A 170 6.55 10.05 16.71
N LEU A 171 5.25 10.29 16.51
CA LEU A 171 4.36 9.33 15.86
C LEU A 171 4.83 9.08 14.43
N TYR A 172 5.34 7.88 14.20
CA TYR A 172 5.68 7.43 12.87
C TYR A 172 4.42 6.86 12.21
N THR A 173 3.97 7.57 11.18
CA THR A 173 2.69 7.33 10.49
C THR A 173 2.98 7.18 9.00
N THR A 174 3.46 6.00 8.64
CA THR A 174 3.62 5.58 7.24
C THR A 174 2.79 4.32 6.99
N PRO A 175 2.37 4.04 5.75
CA PRO A 175 1.57 2.84 5.49
C PRO A 175 2.28 1.57 5.93
N ASP A 176 3.57 1.44 5.64
CA ASP A 176 4.41 0.31 6.05
C ASP A 176 4.48 0.15 7.58
N SER A 177 4.47 1.25 8.34
CA SER A 177 4.50 1.18 9.81
C SER A 177 3.17 0.77 10.43
N LEU A 178 2.06 1.01 9.73
CA LEU A 178 0.70 0.75 10.21
C LEU A 178 0.19 -0.58 9.67
N GLY A 179 0.15 -0.75 8.35
CA GLY A 179 -0.37 -1.94 7.68
C GLY A 179 0.72 -2.88 7.12
N GLY A 180 2.00 -2.54 7.25
CA GLY A 180 3.08 -3.33 6.66
C GLY A 180 3.17 -3.21 5.14
N ASP A 181 3.86 -4.17 4.51
CA ASP A 181 3.99 -4.21 3.04
C ASP A 181 2.66 -4.50 2.32
N THR A 182 1.64 -4.95 3.07
CA THR A 182 0.29 -5.27 2.57
C THR A 182 -0.72 -4.15 2.79
N ALA A 183 -0.26 -2.96 3.21
CA ALA A 183 -1.14 -1.83 3.48
C ALA A 183 -2.01 -1.47 2.27
N GLU A 184 -3.32 -1.37 2.48
CA GLU A 184 -4.33 -1.01 1.46
C GLU A 184 -4.68 0.48 1.49
N PHE A 185 -3.73 1.32 1.89
CA PHE A 185 -3.91 2.76 2.02
C PHE A 185 -2.64 3.53 1.65
N SER A 186 -2.86 4.74 1.16
CA SER A 186 -1.87 5.59 0.51
C SER A 186 -1.06 6.43 1.50
N SER A 187 0.01 7.04 1.00
CA SER A 187 0.69 8.08 1.77
C SER A 187 -0.18 9.32 2.00
N TRP A 188 -1.22 9.55 1.19
CA TRP A 188 -2.15 10.67 1.40
C TRP A 188 -2.84 10.60 2.77
N LEU A 189 -3.48 9.47 3.09
CA LEU A 189 -4.18 9.28 4.37
C LEU A 189 -3.20 9.40 5.55
N THR A 190 -2.03 8.76 5.43
CA THR A 190 -1.02 8.83 6.50
C THR A 190 -0.41 10.22 6.65
N THR A 191 -0.32 11.01 5.58
CA THR A 191 0.11 12.42 5.63
C THR A 191 -0.95 13.30 6.30
N LEU A 192 -2.24 13.07 6.03
CA LEU A 192 -3.34 13.73 6.75
C LEU A 192 -3.23 13.43 8.25
N LEU A 193 -3.11 12.15 8.63
CA LEU A 193 -2.96 11.75 10.03
C LEU A 193 -1.71 12.38 10.68
N ALA A 194 -0.58 12.39 9.98
CA ALA A 194 0.64 13.03 10.47
C ALA A 194 0.48 14.53 10.68
N LYS A 195 -0.27 15.23 9.82
CA LYS A 195 -0.57 16.67 9.97
C LYS A 195 -1.52 16.95 11.12
N LEU A 196 -2.52 16.11 11.34
CA LEU A 196 -3.47 16.24 12.45
C LEU A 196 -2.82 15.94 13.82
N LEU A 197 -1.85 15.01 13.84
CA LEU A 197 -1.16 14.55 15.06
C LEU A 197 0.25 15.14 15.22
N ARG A 198 0.59 16.20 14.46
CA ARG A 198 1.94 16.77 14.48
C ARG A 198 2.27 17.42 15.83
N TRP A 199 3.52 17.31 16.24
CA TRP A 199 4.05 18.14 17.32
C TRP A 199 4.23 19.59 16.85
N PRO A 200 3.87 20.61 17.65
CA PRO A 200 4.07 22.02 17.33
C PRO A 200 5.51 22.34 16.92
N GLY A 201 5.67 23.00 15.77
CA GLY A 201 6.98 23.33 15.22
C GLY A 201 7.60 22.24 14.32
N ILE A 202 7.04 21.03 14.26
CA ILE A 202 7.47 20.01 13.29
C ILE A 202 6.79 20.28 11.93
N ARG A 203 7.61 20.33 10.88
CA ARG A 203 7.12 20.37 9.49
C ARG A 203 6.90 18.95 9.00
N VAL A 204 5.65 18.62 8.69
CA VAL A 204 5.27 17.39 8.00
C VAL A 204 5.31 17.67 6.50
N ASN A 205 6.17 16.94 5.78
CA ASN A 205 6.26 17.03 4.33
C ASN A 205 4.90 16.71 3.69
N ASP A 206 4.50 17.50 2.70
CA ASP A 206 3.24 17.39 1.99
C ASP A 206 3.13 16.14 1.11
N GLN A 207 4.26 15.45 0.86
CA GLN A 207 4.37 14.26 -0.01
C GLN A 207 3.82 14.50 -1.43
N GLY A 208 3.94 15.72 -1.94
CA GLY A 208 3.43 16.08 -3.28
C GLY A 208 1.92 16.33 -3.35
N TYR A 209 1.21 16.34 -2.22
CA TYR A 209 -0.21 16.68 -2.15
C TYR A 209 -0.42 18.14 -1.76
N SER A 210 -1.56 18.71 -2.17
CA SER A 210 -1.98 20.05 -1.73
C SER A 210 -2.75 19.93 -0.42
N TRP A 211 -2.45 20.80 0.54
CA TRP A 211 -3.10 20.82 1.85
C TRP A 211 -3.54 22.25 2.20
N PRO A 212 -4.74 22.42 2.80
CA PRO A 212 -5.15 23.70 3.36
C PRO A 212 -4.15 24.21 4.41
N ARG A 213 -4.03 25.54 4.51
CA ARG A 213 -3.16 26.18 5.51
C ARG A 213 -3.60 25.89 6.95
N VAL A 214 -4.91 25.79 7.16
CA VAL A 214 -5.55 25.46 8.44
C VAL A 214 -6.48 24.28 8.21
N LEU A 215 -6.39 23.27 9.08
CA LEU A 215 -7.21 22.06 9.02
C LEU A 215 -8.37 22.20 10.01
N THR A 216 -9.46 22.83 9.58
CA THR A 216 -10.74 22.88 10.30
C THR A 216 -11.55 21.60 10.06
N LEU A 217 -12.62 21.37 10.83
CA LEU A 217 -13.50 20.22 10.60
C LEU A 217 -14.07 20.21 9.17
N GLU A 218 -14.56 21.36 8.70
CA GLU A 218 -15.10 21.55 7.34
C GLU A 218 -14.03 21.30 6.26
N ALA A 219 -12.82 21.83 6.43
CA ALA A 219 -11.74 21.63 5.47
C ALA A 219 -11.32 20.16 5.37
N VAL A 220 -11.29 19.44 6.50
CA VAL A 220 -10.96 18.01 6.53
C VAL A 220 -12.09 17.18 5.92
N GLU A 221 -13.35 17.53 6.20
CA GLU A 221 -14.52 16.88 5.58
C GLU A 221 -14.53 17.03 4.06
N GLN A 222 -14.21 18.22 3.55
CA GLN A 222 -14.07 18.46 2.12
C GLN A 222 -12.95 17.60 1.52
N LEU A 223 -11.77 17.55 2.14
CA LEU A 223 -10.65 16.71 1.69
C LEU A 223 -11.03 15.23 1.62
N ILE A 224 -11.75 14.72 2.62
CA ILE A 224 -12.22 13.33 2.65
C ILE A 224 -13.23 13.08 1.52
N THR A 225 -14.16 14.00 1.31
CA THR A 225 -15.19 13.89 0.27
C THR A 225 -14.57 13.88 -1.13
N GLU A 226 -13.61 14.77 -1.39
CA GLU A 226 -12.85 14.82 -2.65
C GLU A 226 -12.04 13.53 -2.85
N ARG A 227 -11.39 13.02 -1.79
CA ARG A 227 -10.62 11.77 -1.86
C ARG A 227 -11.52 10.56 -2.14
N LEU A 228 -12.68 10.45 -1.50
CA LEU A 228 -13.65 9.39 -1.78
C LEU A 228 -14.22 9.50 -3.20
N GLY A 229 -14.46 10.72 -3.69
CA GLY A 229 -14.83 10.99 -5.08
C GLY A 229 -13.77 10.48 -6.07
N LEU A 230 -12.49 10.74 -5.79
CA LEU A 230 -11.37 10.23 -6.60
C LEU A 230 -11.34 8.69 -6.62
N PHE A 231 -11.50 8.04 -5.47
CA PHE A 231 -11.57 6.57 -5.39
C PHE A 231 -12.74 6.01 -6.20
N LYS A 232 -13.90 6.66 -6.15
CA LYS A 232 -15.10 6.26 -6.89
C LYS A 232 -14.88 6.35 -8.40
N VAL A 233 -14.30 7.44 -8.89
CA VAL A 233 -13.99 7.64 -10.31
C VAL A 233 -12.94 6.64 -10.80
N ASN A 234 -11.91 6.38 -9.99
CA ASN A 234 -10.82 5.49 -10.37
C ASN A 234 -11.07 4.01 -10.03
N TYR A 235 -12.27 3.64 -9.56
CA TYR A 235 -12.59 2.25 -9.23
C TYR A 235 -12.57 1.37 -10.49
N CYS A 236 -11.96 0.18 -10.41
CA CYS A 236 -11.97 -0.79 -11.50
C CYS A 236 -13.25 -1.64 -11.40
N GLN A 237 -14.31 -1.20 -12.07
CA GLN A 237 -15.65 -1.78 -11.91
C GLN A 237 -15.76 -3.16 -12.54
N LEU A 238 -15.17 -3.37 -13.71
CA LEU A 238 -15.25 -4.64 -14.44
C LEU A 238 -14.43 -5.72 -13.73
N SER A 239 -13.25 -5.36 -13.24
CA SER A 239 -12.41 -6.26 -12.44
C SER A 239 -12.82 -6.34 -10.96
N GLY A 240 -13.70 -5.46 -10.48
CA GLY A 240 -14.25 -5.50 -9.12
C GLY A 240 -13.22 -5.21 -8.03
N MET A 241 -12.31 -4.25 -8.25
CA MET A 241 -11.28 -3.89 -7.26
C MET A 241 -11.08 -2.37 -7.15
N PRO A 242 -10.80 -1.83 -5.95
CA PRO A 242 -10.44 -0.43 -5.77
C PRO A 242 -9.07 -0.15 -6.37
N SER A 243 -8.88 1.06 -6.90
CA SER A 243 -7.54 1.58 -7.17
C SER A 243 -6.93 2.18 -5.92
N LEU A 244 -5.61 2.13 -5.81
CA LEU A 244 -4.83 2.76 -4.75
C LEU A 244 -3.91 3.82 -5.37
N PRO A 245 -4.36 5.08 -5.49
CA PRO A 245 -3.60 6.15 -6.10
C PRO A 245 -2.55 6.73 -5.14
N GLU A 246 -1.30 6.70 -5.58
CA GLU A 246 -0.13 7.25 -4.90
C GLU A 246 0.55 8.28 -5.80
N ARG A 247 0.92 9.44 -5.25
CA ARG A 247 1.46 10.56 -6.02
C ARG A 247 2.92 10.78 -5.67
N ILE A 248 3.76 10.97 -6.68
CA ILE A 248 5.14 11.42 -6.49
C ILE A 248 5.49 12.55 -7.45
N SER A 249 6.46 13.37 -7.07
CA SER A 249 6.98 14.45 -7.90
C SER A 249 8.47 14.21 -8.16
N PRO A 250 8.83 13.48 -9.23
CA PRO A 250 10.22 13.21 -9.56
C PRO A 250 11.07 14.49 -9.70
N SER A 251 12.39 14.35 -9.59
CA SER A 251 13.35 15.46 -9.77
C SER A 251 13.73 15.65 -11.24
N TRP A 252 12.75 15.66 -12.13
CA TRP A 252 13.01 15.79 -13.57
C TRP A 252 13.33 17.23 -13.98
N ASP A 253 14.09 17.36 -15.06
CA ASP A 253 14.16 18.60 -15.81
C ASP A 253 12.75 18.93 -16.37
N LYS A 254 12.40 20.22 -16.42
CA LYS A 254 11.15 20.71 -17.03
C LYS A 254 11.04 20.39 -18.53
N GLN A 255 12.14 20.08 -19.20
CA GLN A 255 12.19 19.71 -20.62
C GLN A 255 11.94 18.21 -20.85
N LYS A 256 11.97 17.37 -19.80
CA LYS A 256 11.81 15.92 -19.96
C LYS A 256 10.43 15.58 -20.53
N SER A 257 10.41 14.81 -21.61
CA SER A 257 9.18 14.42 -22.33
C SER A 257 8.95 12.92 -22.38
N SER A 258 9.93 12.10 -21.98
CA SER A 258 9.88 10.65 -22.04
C SER A 258 10.47 10.00 -20.79
N LEU A 259 9.99 8.79 -20.50
CA LEU A 259 10.54 7.94 -19.44
C LEU A 259 11.55 6.96 -20.04
N THR A 260 12.69 6.82 -19.38
CA THR A 260 13.70 5.81 -19.72
C THR A 260 13.46 4.58 -18.86
N VAL A 261 13.24 3.44 -19.51
CA VAL A 261 12.89 2.18 -18.86
C VAL A 261 13.98 1.14 -19.10
N ALA A 262 14.48 0.55 -18.02
CA ALA A 262 15.38 -0.60 -18.07
C ALA A 262 14.59 -1.90 -17.84
N MET A 263 14.64 -2.80 -18.81
CA MET A 263 14.02 -4.12 -18.75
C MET A 263 15.07 -5.16 -18.33
N VAL A 264 14.85 -5.85 -17.21
CA VAL A 264 15.82 -6.78 -16.64
C VAL A 264 15.40 -8.22 -16.89
N GLN A 265 16.13 -8.95 -17.74
CA GLN A 265 15.91 -10.38 -17.96
C GLN A 265 16.80 -11.22 -17.03
N SER A 266 16.39 -11.34 -15.77
CA SER A 266 17.10 -12.18 -14.80
C SER A 266 16.91 -13.67 -15.10
N LYS A 267 17.99 -14.47 -15.06
CA LYS A 267 17.93 -15.91 -15.35
C LYS A 267 17.42 -16.78 -14.19
N LEU A 268 17.78 -16.44 -12.96
CA LEU A 268 17.30 -17.13 -11.76
C LEU A 268 16.14 -16.36 -11.12
N PRO A 269 15.16 -17.07 -10.53
CA PRO A 269 15.07 -18.53 -10.45
C PRO A 269 14.61 -19.16 -11.77
N TYR A 270 15.04 -20.40 -12.03
CA TYR A 270 14.46 -21.22 -13.09
C TYR A 270 13.13 -21.81 -12.62
N LYS A 271 12.24 -22.11 -13.55
CA LYS A 271 10.95 -22.72 -13.23
C LYS A 271 11.11 -24.05 -12.46
N ASP A 272 12.11 -24.84 -12.82
CA ASP A 272 12.38 -26.13 -12.16
C ASP A 272 12.98 -25.97 -10.74
N ASP A 273 13.57 -24.81 -10.41
CA ASP A 273 14.12 -24.55 -9.08
C ASP A 273 13.01 -24.59 -8.01
N PHE A 274 11.78 -24.18 -8.34
CA PHE A 274 10.64 -24.21 -7.41
C PHE A 274 10.22 -25.64 -7.05
N ALA A 275 10.42 -26.60 -7.95
CA ALA A 275 10.18 -28.01 -7.67
C ALA A 275 11.34 -28.62 -6.86
N GLN A 276 12.58 -28.19 -7.11
CA GLN A 276 13.77 -28.75 -6.48
C GLN A 276 14.02 -28.21 -5.06
N TYR A 277 13.90 -26.89 -4.85
CA TYR A 277 14.24 -26.20 -3.60
C TYR A 277 13.00 -25.73 -2.82
N GLY A 278 11.82 -26.11 -3.29
CA GLY A 278 10.53 -25.77 -2.70
C GLY A 278 9.97 -24.42 -3.16
N LYS A 279 8.66 -24.26 -2.98
CA LYS A 279 7.89 -23.10 -3.48
C LYS A 279 8.40 -21.74 -3.00
N PHE A 280 8.95 -21.65 -1.79
CA PHE A 280 9.47 -20.39 -1.24
C PHE A 280 10.93 -20.13 -1.61
N LEU A 281 11.64 -21.14 -2.14
CA LEU A 281 13.07 -21.09 -2.42
C LEU A 281 13.94 -20.76 -1.20
N ASP A 282 13.50 -21.16 0.00
CA ASP A 282 14.16 -20.91 1.29
C ASP A 282 15.37 -21.82 1.58
N ASP A 283 15.70 -22.76 0.69
CA ASP A 283 16.88 -23.63 0.86
C ASP A 283 18.17 -22.78 1.03
N PRO A 284 18.96 -22.96 2.09
CA PRO A 284 20.11 -22.10 2.39
C PRO A 284 21.16 -22.03 1.27
N ASN A 285 21.39 -23.13 0.57
CA ASN A 285 22.35 -23.19 -0.53
C ASN A 285 21.80 -22.41 -1.74
N TYR A 286 20.52 -22.62 -2.05
CA TYR A 286 19.83 -21.89 -3.11
C TYR A 286 19.75 -20.40 -2.82
N ARG A 287 19.35 -19.99 -1.61
CA ARG A 287 19.27 -18.59 -1.16
C ARG A 287 20.58 -17.85 -1.37
N THR A 288 21.71 -18.49 -1.03
CA THR A 288 23.04 -17.90 -1.25
C THR A 288 23.33 -17.68 -2.74
N LYS A 289 23.01 -18.68 -3.58
CA LYS A 289 23.17 -18.59 -5.05
C LYS A 289 22.26 -17.50 -5.64
N HIS A 290 20.99 -17.47 -5.25
CA HIS A 290 19.97 -16.55 -5.75
C HIS A 290 20.26 -15.10 -5.35
N ARG A 291 20.59 -14.84 -4.07
CA ARG A 291 21.00 -13.51 -3.60
C ARG A 291 22.23 -12.99 -4.35
N ARG A 292 23.24 -13.84 -4.57
CA ARG A 292 24.43 -13.48 -5.38
C ARG A 292 24.04 -13.15 -6.83
N HIS A 293 23.10 -13.88 -7.41
CA HIS A 293 22.61 -13.61 -8.76
C HIS A 293 21.90 -12.25 -8.83
N ILE A 294 20.97 -11.96 -7.91
CA ILE A 294 20.28 -10.66 -7.84
C ILE A 294 21.30 -9.52 -7.72
N ALA A 295 22.30 -9.65 -6.83
CA ALA A 295 23.36 -8.66 -6.68
C ALA A 295 24.20 -8.45 -7.96
N ARG A 296 24.52 -9.54 -8.67
CA ARG A 296 25.26 -9.48 -9.95
C ARG A 296 24.44 -8.81 -11.04
N VAL A 297 23.15 -9.13 -11.14
CA VAL A 297 22.24 -8.51 -12.12
C VAL A 297 22.05 -7.03 -11.80
N ALA A 298 21.85 -6.65 -10.55
CA ALA A 298 21.76 -5.24 -10.14
C ALA A 298 23.06 -4.46 -10.45
N SER A 299 24.22 -5.08 -10.22
CA SER A 299 25.53 -4.51 -10.61
C SER A 299 25.69 -4.40 -12.13
N LEU A 300 25.20 -5.38 -12.89
CA LEU A 300 25.20 -5.33 -14.34
C LEU A 300 24.30 -4.21 -14.87
N VAL A 301 23.12 -4.02 -14.27
CA VAL A 301 22.24 -2.88 -14.59
C VAL A 301 23.04 -1.60 -14.39
N MET A 302 23.58 -1.33 -13.21
CA MET A 302 24.41 -0.15 -12.94
C MET A 302 25.51 0.07 -13.99
N ARG A 303 26.28 -0.97 -14.31
CA ARG A 303 27.34 -0.88 -15.33
C ARG A 303 26.81 -0.60 -16.73
N HIS A 304 25.62 -1.11 -17.06
CA HIS A 304 24.99 -0.81 -18.35
C HIS A 304 24.51 0.65 -18.39
N ILE A 305 23.99 1.18 -17.28
CA ILE A 305 23.70 2.61 -17.12
C ILE A 305 25.00 3.38 -17.36
N GLU A 306 26.06 3.12 -16.59
CA GLU A 306 27.38 3.75 -16.70
C GLU A 306 27.94 3.68 -18.14
N ALA A 307 27.79 2.54 -18.84
CA ALA A 307 28.29 2.38 -20.20
C ALA A 307 27.54 3.18 -21.27
N GLN A 308 26.31 3.64 -21.00
CA GLN A 308 25.57 4.53 -21.92
C GLN A 308 26.10 5.98 -21.89
N HIS A 309 27.12 6.28 -21.07
CA HIS A 309 27.70 7.60 -20.94
C HIS A 309 28.85 7.82 -21.91
N ILE A 310 28.80 8.95 -22.61
CA ILE A 310 29.91 9.43 -23.43
C ILE A 310 30.86 10.30 -22.58
N GLU A 311 30.33 10.99 -21.56
CA GLU A 311 31.09 11.88 -20.67
C GLU A 311 30.86 11.50 -19.19
N LYS A 312 31.87 11.72 -18.34
CA LYS A 312 31.71 11.56 -16.90
C LYS A 312 30.85 12.71 -16.37
N PRO A 313 29.82 12.46 -15.55
CA PRO A 313 29.03 13.53 -14.97
C PRO A 313 29.92 14.45 -14.13
N ASN A 314 29.66 15.75 -14.20
CA ASN A 314 30.31 16.69 -13.29
C ASN A 314 29.85 16.46 -11.84
N ASN A 315 30.57 17.00 -10.87
CA ASN A 315 30.20 16.89 -9.45
C ASN A 315 28.75 17.37 -9.22
N GLY A 316 27.85 16.42 -8.92
CA GLY A 316 26.44 16.68 -8.60
C GLY A 316 25.47 16.45 -9.77
N GLU A 317 25.96 16.20 -10.98
CA GLU A 317 25.13 15.76 -12.11
C GLU A 317 24.88 14.25 -12.02
N ARG A 318 23.68 13.83 -12.41
CA ARG A 318 23.37 12.41 -12.52
C ARG A 318 24.01 11.89 -13.79
N GLU A 319 24.54 10.68 -13.71
CA GLU A 319 25.05 9.93 -14.85
C GLU A 319 23.94 9.92 -15.94
N GLN A 320 22.84 9.19 -15.73
CA GLN A 320 21.64 9.20 -16.58
C GLN A 320 20.43 8.86 -15.72
N ASP A 321 19.29 9.50 -16.02
CA ASP A 321 18.03 9.25 -15.32
C ASP A 321 17.29 8.07 -15.96
N ILE A 322 17.63 6.85 -15.55
CA ILE A 322 16.67 5.74 -15.68
C ILE A 322 15.55 6.00 -14.68
N ASP A 323 14.33 6.10 -15.19
CA ASP A 323 13.16 6.41 -14.39
C ASP A 323 12.55 5.14 -13.79
N LEU A 324 12.64 4.03 -14.54
CA LEU A 324 11.97 2.78 -14.20
C LEU A 324 12.87 1.57 -14.50
N ILE A 325 12.94 0.64 -13.57
CA ILE A 325 13.58 -0.67 -13.73
C ILE A 325 12.53 -1.75 -13.48
N VAL A 326 12.31 -2.62 -14.47
CA VAL A 326 11.30 -3.69 -14.39
C VAL A 326 11.99 -5.04 -14.35
N TRP A 327 11.64 -5.86 -13.37
CA TRP A 327 12.14 -7.24 -13.23
C TRP A 327 11.03 -8.26 -13.53
N PRO A 328 11.38 -9.50 -13.90
CA PRO A 328 10.42 -10.53 -14.25
C PRO A 328 9.60 -11.02 -13.05
N GLU A 329 8.58 -11.81 -13.33
CA GLU A 329 7.78 -12.50 -12.32
C GLU A 329 8.64 -13.50 -11.54
N LEU A 330 8.39 -13.66 -10.23
CA LEU A 330 9.11 -14.58 -9.35
C LEU A 330 10.65 -14.39 -9.28
N ALA A 331 11.19 -13.27 -9.78
CA ALA A 331 12.63 -13.07 -9.94
C ALA A 331 13.38 -12.83 -8.62
N VAL A 332 12.74 -12.22 -7.62
CA VAL A 332 13.41 -11.66 -6.45
C VAL A 332 12.86 -12.26 -5.17
N HIS A 333 13.73 -12.74 -4.28
CA HIS A 333 13.29 -13.23 -2.98
C HIS A 333 12.96 -12.07 -2.02
N LYS A 334 11.92 -12.22 -1.19
CA LYS A 334 11.47 -11.17 -0.24
C LYS A 334 12.58 -10.64 0.70
N ASP A 335 13.53 -11.50 1.05
CA ASP A 335 14.64 -11.14 1.96
C ASP A 335 15.78 -10.41 1.24
N ASP A 336 15.79 -10.37 -0.09
CA ASP A 336 16.81 -9.72 -0.92
C ASP A 336 16.40 -8.32 -1.40
N MET A 337 15.31 -7.79 -0.84
CA MET A 337 14.78 -6.47 -1.14
C MET A 337 15.76 -5.34 -0.85
N ASP A 338 16.69 -5.54 0.08
CA ASP A 338 17.74 -4.58 0.40
C ASP A 338 18.63 -4.25 -0.82
N ILE A 339 18.87 -5.23 -1.70
CA ILE A 339 19.64 -5.03 -2.93
C ILE A 339 18.89 -4.12 -3.90
N LEU A 340 17.59 -4.35 -4.09
CA LEU A 340 16.77 -3.51 -4.96
C LEU A 340 16.59 -2.11 -4.40
N ILE A 341 16.41 -1.97 -3.08
CA ILE A 341 16.35 -0.67 -2.43
C ILE A 341 17.66 0.11 -2.67
N GLN A 342 18.81 -0.54 -2.53
CA GLN A 342 20.10 0.08 -2.84
C GLN A 342 20.23 0.45 -4.32
N LEU A 343 19.75 -0.40 -5.24
CA LEU A 343 19.72 -0.10 -6.66
C LEU A 343 18.88 1.15 -6.93
N SER A 344 17.64 1.19 -6.42
CA SER A 344 16.73 2.35 -6.55
C SER A 344 17.32 3.62 -5.96
N ARG A 345 18.02 3.54 -4.83
CA ARG A 345 18.71 4.69 -4.22
C ARG A 345 19.85 5.22 -5.09
N LYS A 346 20.64 4.33 -5.69
CA LYS A 346 21.79 4.72 -6.53
C LYS A 346 21.35 5.30 -7.87
N THR A 347 20.32 4.73 -8.48
CA THR A 347 19.82 5.16 -9.79
C THR A 347 18.75 6.25 -9.69
N HIS A 348 18.16 6.45 -8.52
CA HIS A 348 16.92 7.20 -8.31
C HIS A 348 15.73 6.69 -9.16
N ALA A 349 15.82 5.46 -9.66
CA ALA A 349 14.77 4.83 -10.44
C ALA A 349 13.69 4.20 -9.56
N ILE A 350 12.45 4.22 -10.05
CA ILE A 350 11.37 3.36 -9.57
C ILE A 350 11.69 1.93 -9.96
N ILE A 351 11.48 0.96 -9.07
CA ILE A 351 11.61 -0.46 -9.39
C ILE A 351 10.26 -1.13 -9.28
N PHE A 352 9.90 -1.90 -10.30
CA PHE A 352 8.79 -2.85 -10.24
C PHE A 352 9.33 -4.26 -10.46
N ALA A 353 9.18 -5.14 -9.47
CA ALA A 353 9.80 -6.47 -9.50
C ALA A 353 8.86 -7.58 -9.06
N GLY A 354 8.84 -8.71 -9.76
CA GLY A 354 8.17 -9.91 -9.30
C GLY A 354 8.90 -10.53 -8.11
N LEU A 355 8.17 -10.72 -7.01
CA LEU A 355 8.66 -11.44 -5.85
C LEU A 355 8.44 -12.94 -6.05
N GLY A 356 9.35 -13.77 -5.53
CA GLY A 356 9.06 -15.19 -5.30
C GLY A 356 7.79 -15.36 -4.46
N PHE A 357 7.21 -16.56 -4.43
CA PHE A 357 5.99 -16.79 -3.65
C PHE A 357 6.22 -16.41 -2.18
N ILE A 358 5.30 -15.64 -1.60
CA ILE A 358 5.40 -15.16 -0.22
C ILE A 358 4.25 -15.66 0.64
N GLN A 359 4.53 -15.87 1.92
CA GLN A 359 3.50 -15.97 2.95
C GLN A 359 3.31 -14.59 3.58
N GLN A 360 2.08 -14.09 3.54
CA GLN A 360 1.72 -12.81 4.12
C GLN A 360 0.98 -13.04 5.45
N ASP A 361 1.25 -12.19 6.44
CA ASP A 361 0.60 -12.29 7.76
C ASP A 361 -0.88 -11.92 7.64
N GLY A 362 -1.76 -12.74 8.21
CA GLY A 362 -3.22 -12.51 8.18
C GLY A 362 -3.89 -12.74 6.82
N ILE A 363 -3.12 -13.08 5.77
CA ILE A 363 -3.63 -13.35 4.42
C ILE A 363 -3.41 -14.83 4.09
N LYS A 364 -4.43 -15.45 3.50
CA LYS A 364 -4.34 -16.84 3.01
C LYS A 364 -3.30 -16.90 1.88
N GLY A 365 -2.25 -17.68 2.08
CA GLY A 365 -1.12 -17.80 1.16
C GLY A 365 -0.72 -19.26 0.93
N PRO A 366 0.34 -19.51 0.13
CA PRO A 366 1.27 -18.52 -0.43
C PRO A 366 0.64 -17.67 -1.54
N ASN A 367 1.18 -16.47 -1.77
CA ASN A 367 0.71 -15.54 -2.79
C ASN A 367 1.82 -15.19 -3.79
N ASN A 368 1.43 -14.94 -5.04
CA ASN A 368 2.28 -14.35 -6.05
C ASN A 368 2.08 -12.84 -6.08
N CYS A 369 3.15 -12.09 -5.83
CA CYS A 369 3.12 -10.64 -5.73
C CYS A 369 4.29 -10.03 -6.49
N ALA A 370 4.12 -8.80 -6.95
CA ALA A 370 5.17 -7.92 -7.36
C ALA A 370 5.30 -6.78 -6.34
N VAL A 371 6.44 -6.10 -6.33
CA VAL A 371 6.73 -4.99 -5.44
C VAL A 371 7.11 -3.75 -6.23
N TRP A 372 6.51 -2.64 -5.84
CA TRP A 372 6.90 -1.29 -6.21
C TRP A 372 7.87 -0.75 -5.16
N ILE A 373 9.03 -0.28 -5.59
CA ILE A 373 9.99 0.45 -4.77
C ILE A 373 10.14 1.83 -5.40
N VAL A 374 9.64 2.86 -4.71
CA VAL A 374 9.67 4.23 -5.22
C VAL A 374 10.59 5.09 -4.35
N PRO A 375 11.65 5.69 -4.94
CA PRO A 375 12.56 6.55 -4.20
C PRO A 375 11.87 7.87 -3.83
N ARG A 376 12.14 8.38 -2.63
CA ARG A 376 11.59 9.67 -2.17
C ARG A 376 12.56 10.83 -2.40
N LYS A 377 12.00 12.00 -2.69
CA LYS A 377 12.70 13.26 -2.92
C LYS A 377 12.89 14.03 -1.61
N HIS A 378 13.78 13.61 -0.68
CA HIS A 378 14.38 14.54 0.29
C HIS A 378 15.57 14.05 1.15
N ASN A 379 16.48 15.00 1.40
CA ASN A 379 17.66 15.02 2.28
C ASN A 379 17.52 14.29 3.63
N GLY A 380 18.00 13.05 3.70
CA GLY A 380 18.37 12.39 4.96
C GLY A 380 17.44 11.28 5.46
N ASN A 381 16.18 11.23 5.02
CA ASN A 381 15.27 10.14 5.43
C ASN A 381 15.25 9.02 4.38
N GLN A 382 15.80 7.87 4.77
CA GLN A 382 16.00 6.68 3.95
C GLN A 382 14.74 5.80 3.83
N ASN A 383 13.59 6.38 3.46
CA ASN A 383 12.33 5.63 3.42
C ASN A 383 11.74 5.64 2.01
N GLU A 384 11.95 4.55 1.27
CA GLU A 384 11.28 4.27 0.00
C GLU A 384 9.79 3.95 0.25
N ILE A 385 8.93 4.23 -0.74
CA ILE A 385 7.59 3.65 -0.73
C ILE A 385 7.71 2.21 -1.22
N LYS A 386 7.23 1.25 -0.42
CA LYS A 386 7.15 -0.16 -0.79
C LYS A 386 5.69 -0.59 -0.88
N ARG A 387 5.23 -1.00 -2.05
CA ARG A 387 3.84 -1.46 -2.22
C ARG A 387 3.81 -2.78 -2.95
N TYR A 388 3.06 -3.72 -2.41
CA TYR A 388 2.80 -4.95 -3.13
C TYR A 388 1.67 -4.75 -4.14
N GLN A 389 1.80 -5.49 -5.22
CA GLN A 389 0.74 -5.68 -6.17
C GLN A 389 0.57 -7.18 -6.34
N GLY A 390 -0.59 -7.68 -5.97
CA GLY A 390 -0.84 -9.11 -5.99
C GLY A 390 -1.43 -9.61 -7.31
N LYS A 391 -1.27 -10.91 -7.55
CA LYS A 391 -1.81 -11.60 -8.72
C LYS A 391 -3.18 -12.21 -8.43
N HIS A 392 -4.14 -12.03 -9.34
CA HIS A 392 -5.50 -12.56 -9.19
C HIS A 392 -5.72 -13.88 -9.94
N HIS A 393 -5.31 -13.96 -11.21
CA HIS A 393 -5.52 -15.13 -12.06
C HIS A 393 -4.32 -16.07 -12.00
N MET A 394 -4.47 -17.17 -11.24
CA MET A 394 -3.44 -18.20 -11.13
C MET A 394 -3.38 -19.10 -12.37
N MET A 395 -2.17 -19.40 -12.81
CA MET A 395 -1.85 -20.40 -13.82
C MET A 395 -2.11 -21.82 -13.31
N ALA A 396 -2.18 -22.79 -14.22
CA ALA A 396 -2.50 -24.17 -13.87
C ALA A 396 -1.47 -24.83 -12.93
N ASP A 397 -0.20 -24.49 -13.07
CA ASP A 397 0.89 -24.90 -12.20
C ASP A 397 0.83 -24.24 -10.81
N GLU A 398 0.51 -22.94 -10.76
CA GLU A 398 0.29 -22.22 -9.50
C GLU A 398 -0.88 -22.81 -8.71
N LYS A 399 -1.98 -23.14 -9.38
CA LYS A 399 -3.13 -23.84 -8.77
C LYS A 399 -2.73 -25.21 -8.22
N LYS A 400 -1.92 -25.98 -8.95
CA LYS A 400 -1.40 -27.28 -8.49
C LYS A 400 -0.47 -27.12 -7.28
N ALA A 401 0.27 -26.02 -7.20
CA ALA A 401 1.14 -25.69 -6.07
C ALA A 401 0.40 -25.05 -4.88
N SER A 402 -0.94 -24.97 -4.93
CA SER A 402 -1.79 -24.35 -3.91
C SER A 402 -1.41 -22.89 -3.61
N ILE A 403 -1.07 -22.14 -4.66
CA ILE A 403 -0.89 -20.69 -4.58
C ILE A 403 -2.27 -20.03 -4.60
N GLU A 404 -2.50 -19.12 -3.67
CA GLU A 404 -3.79 -18.48 -3.45
C GLU A 404 -3.78 -17.07 -4.09
N PRO A 405 -4.87 -16.69 -4.78
CA PRO A 405 -5.00 -15.38 -5.37
C PRO A 405 -5.07 -14.31 -4.28
N TRP A 406 -4.39 -13.19 -4.50
CA TRP A 406 -4.48 -12.03 -3.62
C TRP A 406 -4.31 -10.78 -4.47
N ARG A 407 -5.33 -9.93 -4.54
CA ARG A 407 -5.29 -8.65 -5.25
C ARG A 407 -6.36 -7.70 -4.69
N PRO A 408 -6.13 -7.14 -3.48
CA PRO A 408 -7.13 -6.32 -2.80
C PRO A 408 -7.28 -4.92 -3.44
N TYR A 409 -6.28 -4.46 -4.19
CA TYR A 409 -6.30 -3.18 -4.87
C TYR A 409 -5.45 -3.21 -6.15
N GLN A 410 -5.67 -2.20 -7.00
CA GLN A 410 -4.80 -1.87 -8.13
C GLN A 410 -3.94 -0.64 -7.79
N PHE A 411 -2.63 -0.83 -7.63
CA PHE A 411 -1.73 0.29 -7.34
C PHE A 411 -1.56 1.20 -8.56
N MET A 412 -1.76 2.51 -8.37
CA MET A 412 -1.70 3.52 -9.43
C MET A 412 -0.70 4.59 -9.02
N LEU A 413 0.49 4.60 -9.63
CA LEU A 413 1.54 5.55 -9.32
C LEU A 413 1.49 6.75 -10.26
N GLU A 414 1.05 7.90 -9.77
CA GLU A 414 1.00 9.15 -10.52
C GLU A 414 2.34 9.90 -10.43
N LEU A 415 2.98 10.12 -11.58
CA LEU A 415 4.21 10.88 -11.73
C LEU A 415 3.91 12.32 -12.15
N VAL A 416 4.04 13.25 -11.22
CA VAL A 416 3.75 14.67 -11.45
C VAL A 416 4.95 15.35 -12.10
N HIS A 417 4.75 15.84 -13.31
CA HIS A 417 5.80 16.54 -14.03
C HIS A 417 6.04 17.95 -13.43
N PRO A 418 7.30 18.38 -13.19
CA PRO A 418 7.59 19.68 -12.56
C PRO A 418 7.04 20.91 -13.29
N LYS A 419 6.82 20.81 -14.61
CA LYS A 419 6.21 21.87 -15.45
C LYS A 419 4.67 21.91 -15.33
N TYR A 420 4.03 20.78 -15.03
CA TYR A 420 2.57 20.61 -15.09
C TYR A 420 2.00 20.17 -13.72
N GLN A 421 2.32 20.93 -12.66
CA GLN A 421 2.01 20.53 -11.27
C GLN A 421 0.51 20.44 -10.96
N ASN A 422 -0.30 21.20 -11.70
CA ASN A 422 -1.76 21.29 -11.54
C ASN A 422 -2.52 20.37 -12.50
N GLU A 423 -1.83 19.65 -13.37
CA GLU A 423 -2.43 18.69 -14.30
C GLU A 423 -2.31 17.27 -13.76
N LYS A 424 -3.11 16.35 -14.32
CA LYS A 424 -2.98 14.93 -14.03
C LYS A 424 -1.61 14.45 -14.49
N GLY A 425 -0.86 13.84 -13.58
CA GLY A 425 0.44 13.27 -13.88
C GLY A 425 0.36 12.02 -14.76
N PHE A 426 1.53 11.51 -15.14
CA PHE A 426 1.64 10.26 -15.89
C PHE A 426 1.45 9.08 -14.94
N VAL A 427 0.40 8.28 -15.11
CA VAL A 427 0.03 7.20 -14.19
C VAL A 427 0.58 5.86 -14.68
N ILE A 428 1.39 5.21 -13.86
CA ILE A 428 1.95 3.88 -14.13
C ILE A 428 1.28 2.84 -13.24
N THR A 429 1.00 1.67 -13.79
CA THR A 429 0.43 0.54 -13.06
C THR A 429 0.96 -0.80 -13.57
N GLY A 430 0.65 -1.89 -12.89
CA GLY A 430 1.16 -3.22 -13.20
C GLY A 430 0.08 -4.26 -13.49
N ALA A 431 0.47 -5.41 -14.03
CA ALA A 431 -0.30 -6.66 -14.00
C ALA A 431 0.66 -7.84 -14.08
N ILE A 432 0.48 -8.87 -13.26
CA ILE A 432 1.46 -9.96 -13.18
C ILE A 432 1.12 -11.06 -14.18
N CYS A 433 1.97 -11.22 -15.20
CA CYS A 433 1.90 -12.31 -16.17
C CYS A 433 0.49 -12.51 -16.72
N PHE A 434 -0.13 -13.64 -16.40
CA PHE A 434 -1.46 -14.01 -16.85
C PHE A 434 -2.56 -13.00 -16.50
N ASP A 435 -2.39 -12.16 -15.47
CA ASP A 435 -3.33 -11.08 -15.16
C ASP A 435 -3.45 -10.04 -16.27
N ALA A 436 -2.41 -9.87 -17.10
CA ALA A 436 -2.45 -8.95 -18.23
C ALA A 436 -3.41 -9.42 -19.34
N THR A 437 -3.75 -10.70 -19.38
CA THR A 437 -4.71 -11.27 -20.35
C THR A 437 -6.17 -10.96 -20.00
N ASP A 438 -6.44 -10.46 -18.78
CA ASP A 438 -7.80 -10.13 -18.37
C ASP A 438 -8.30 -8.86 -19.07
N ILE A 439 -9.22 -9.06 -20.02
CA ILE A 439 -9.84 -7.99 -20.78
C ILE A 439 -10.56 -7.01 -19.84
N LYS A 440 -11.15 -7.48 -18.73
CA LYS A 440 -11.83 -6.61 -17.76
C LYS A 440 -10.86 -5.60 -17.15
N LEU A 441 -9.67 -6.06 -16.79
CA LEU A 441 -8.61 -5.21 -16.27
C LEU A 441 -8.17 -4.19 -17.33
N SER A 442 -7.86 -4.66 -18.54
CA SER A 442 -7.42 -3.75 -19.62
C SER A 442 -8.46 -2.66 -19.92
N ALA A 443 -9.74 -3.03 -19.99
CA ALA A 443 -10.84 -2.09 -20.20
C ALA A 443 -10.93 -1.06 -19.07
N ASP A 444 -10.83 -1.49 -17.81
CA ASP A 444 -10.82 -0.59 -16.66
C ASP A 444 -9.64 0.40 -16.68
N LEU A 445 -8.47 -0.03 -17.15
CA LEU A 445 -7.22 0.74 -17.14
C LEU A 445 -7.13 1.78 -18.27
N SER A 446 -7.78 1.56 -19.41
CA SER A 446 -7.72 2.41 -20.63
C SER A 446 -7.80 3.93 -20.39
N ASN A 447 -8.65 4.39 -19.47
CA ASN A 447 -8.84 5.82 -19.16
C ASN A 447 -8.28 6.21 -17.77
N LYS A 448 -7.60 5.29 -17.09
CA LYS A 448 -7.13 5.47 -15.71
C LYS A 448 -5.61 5.52 -15.62
N SER A 449 -4.89 4.73 -16.42
CA SER A 449 -3.44 4.68 -16.48
C SER A 449 -2.88 5.19 -17.82
N ASN A 450 -1.57 5.44 -17.85
CA ASN A 450 -0.81 5.85 -19.03
C ASN A 450 0.30 4.85 -19.38
N CYS A 451 0.61 3.88 -18.52
CA CYS A 451 1.56 2.81 -18.81
C CYS A 451 1.24 1.56 -17.98
N LEU A 452 1.36 0.39 -18.61
CA LEU A 452 1.17 -0.91 -17.98
C LEU A 452 2.47 -1.71 -17.96
N LEU A 453 2.88 -2.16 -16.77
CA LEU A 453 4.07 -2.99 -16.57
C LEU A 453 3.69 -4.46 -16.33
N ILE A 454 4.34 -5.39 -17.02
CA ILE A 454 4.02 -6.82 -16.98
C ILE A 454 5.28 -7.64 -16.67
N PRO A 455 5.56 -7.94 -15.39
CA PRO A 455 6.51 -8.97 -15.01
C PRO A 455 5.92 -10.33 -15.40
N ALA A 456 6.69 -11.14 -16.12
CA ALA A 456 6.25 -12.45 -16.60
C ALA A 456 7.27 -13.55 -16.31
N LEU A 457 6.76 -14.75 -16.00
CA LEU A 457 7.47 -16.02 -16.10
C LEU A 457 6.63 -16.90 -17.02
N ASN A 458 6.80 -16.68 -18.32
CA ASN A 458 5.98 -17.36 -19.32
C ASN A 458 6.83 -18.05 -20.40
N ARG A 459 6.40 -19.26 -20.78
CA ARG A 459 7.04 -20.09 -21.81
C ARG A 459 6.56 -19.75 -23.22
N ASP A 460 5.34 -19.26 -23.35
CA ASP A 460 4.70 -18.94 -24.63
C ASP A 460 4.94 -17.47 -25.01
N VAL A 461 6.17 -17.17 -25.42
CA VAL A 461 6.63 -15.80 -25.70
C VAL A 461 5.82 -15.16 -26.83
N ASN A 462 5.58 -15.89 -27.92
CA ASN A 462 4.88 -15.37 -29.10
C ASN A 462 3.46 -14.87 -28.80
N THR A 463 2.72 -15.60 -27.96
CA THR A 463 1.36 -15.19 -27.57
C THR A 463 1.39 -13.94 -26.70
N PHE A 464 2.38 -13.81 -25.82
CA PHE A 464 2.53 -12.62 -24.98
C PHE A 464 2.99 -11.40 -25.78
N ASP A 465 3.86 -11.57 -26.78
CA ASP A 465 4.24 -10.48 -27.69
C ASP A 465 3.02 -9.97 -28.47
N SER A 466 2.22 -10.88 -29.03
CA SER A 466 0.96 -10.53 -29.71
C SER A 466 -0.02 -9.83 -28.76
N MET A 467 -0.09 -10.28 -27.51
CA MET A 467 -0.91 -9.66 -26.47
C MET A 467 -0.42 -8.23 -26.15
N VAL A 468 0.89 -8.00 -26.06
CA VAL A 468 1.46 -6.67 -25.78
C VAL A 468 1.09 -5.68 -26.88
N GLU A 469 1.18 -6.08 -28.15
CA GLU A 469 0.76 -5.24 -29.28
C GLU A 469 -0.74 -4.94 -29.24
N ALA A 470 -1.57 -5.96 -28.99
CA ALA A 470 -3.01 -5.81 -28.90
C ALA A 470 -3.42 -4.89 -27.72
N LEU A 471 -2.79 -5.07 -26.56
CA LEU A 471 -2.97 -4.20 -25.41
C LEU A 471 -2.57 -2.77 -25.79
N HIS A 472 -1.33 -2.55 -26.24
CA HIS A 472 -0.86 -1.22 -26.62
C HIS A 472 -1.85 -0.49 -27.54
N TYR A 473 -2.38 -1.19 -28.55
CA TYR A 473 -3.37 -0.68 -29.48
C TYR A 473 -4.73 -0.38 -28.82
N HIS A 474 -5.29 -1.31 -28.04
CA HIS A 474 -6.64 -1.19 -27.50
C HIS A 474 -6.78 -0.29 -26.26
N ILE A 475 -5.76 -0.26 -25.39
CA ILE A 475 -5.75 0.61 -24.20
C ILE A 475 -5.02 1.94 -24.45
N TYR A 476 -4.45 2.14 -25.64
CA TYR A 476 -3.78 3.36 -26.08
C TYR A 476 -2.70 3.84 -25.09
N GLN A 477 -1.94 2.91 -24.53
CA GLN A 477 -0.85 3.19 -23.59
C GLN A 477 0.38 2.31 -23.85
N PRO A 478 1.60 2.79 -23.61
CA PRO A 478 2.79 1.95 -23.58
C PRO A 478 2.63 0.75 -22.64
N VAL A 479 3.00 -0.43 -23.15
CA VAL A 479 3.00 -1.68 -22.40
C VAL A 479 4.44 -2.19 -22.33
N VAL A 480 4.95 -2.41 -21.13
CA VAL A 480 6.31 -2.92 -20.88
C VAL A 480 6.22 -4.31 -20.30
N LEU A 481 6.57 -5.31 -21.09
CA LEU A 481 6.66 -6.70 -20.65
C LEU A 481 8.11 -7.08 -20.40
N VAL A 482 8.36 -7.71 -19.25
CA VAL A 482 9.67 -8.28 -18.91
C VAL A 482 9.49 -9.73 -18.52
N ASN A 483 9.93 -10.62 -19.41
CA ASN A 483 9.92 -12.05 -19.18
C ASN A 483 11.21 -12.53 -18.50
N THR A 484 11.16 -13.73 -17.94
CA THR A 484 12.35 -14.38 -17.36
C THR A 484 13.39 -14.67 -18.44
N GLY A 485 14.67 -14.51 -18.10
CA GLY A 485 15.78 -14.84 -18.99
C GLY A 485 15.93 -16.35 -19.28
N GLU A 486 15.11 -17.21 -18.67
CA GLU A 486 15.00 -18.63 -19.02
C GLU A 486 14.32 -18.84 -20.39
N PHE A 487 13.29 -18.05 -20.70
CA PHE A 487 12.47 -18.23 -21.90
C PHE A 487 12.65 -17.12 -22.94
N GLY A 488 13.25 -15.98 -22.55
CA GLY A 488 13.40 -14.80 -23.40
C GLY A 488 12.44 -13.73 -22.93
#